data_AF-A0A8T2YFR7-F1
#
_entry.id   AF-A0A8T2YFR7-F1
#
_cell.length_a   1.000
_cell.length_b   1.000
_cell.length_c   1.000
_cell.angle_alpha   90.00
_cell.angle_beta   90.00
_cell.angle_gamma   90.00
#
_symmetry.space_group_name_H-M   'P 1'
#
loop_
_entity.id
_entity.type
_entity.pdbx_description
1 polymer ?
#
loop_
_entity_poly.entity_id
_entity_poly.type
_entity_poly.pdbx_seq_one_letter_code
_entity_poly.pdbx_strand_id
1 'polypeptide(L)' 'GIFAWPTNVWKAISGPKYDGKYLHKLVRDILKDTRLHQTLTNVVIPTFDIKKIQPVIFSSYQ' A
#
# COMPACT_ATOMS: atom_id res chain seq x y z
N GLY A 1 -9.85 -9.05 -31.42
CA GLY A 1 -8.98 -9.35 -32.57
C GLY A 1 -7.69 -9.99 -32.08
N ILE A 2 -7.08 -10.82 -32.93
CA ILE A 2 -5.86 -11.63 -32.67
C ILE A 2 -4.63 -10.81 -32.22
N PHE A 3 -4.72 -9.48 -32.21
CA PHE A 3 -3.72 -8.52 -31.71
C PHE A 3 -3.91 -8.10 -30.23
N ALA A 4 -4.96 -8.55 -29.53
CA ALA A 4 -5.24 -8.14 -28.14
C ALA A 4 -4.60 -9.03 -27.06
N TRP A 5 -4.02 -10.17 -27.44
CA TRP A 5 -3.42 -11.13 -26.50
C TRP A 5 -2.04 -10.72 -25.95
N PRO A 6 -1.10 -10.16 -26.73
CA PRO A 6 0.24 -9.87 -26.21
C PRO A 6 0.26 -8.73 -25.18
N THR A 7 -0.56 -7.69 -25.38
CA THR A 7 -0.52 -6.44 -24.59
C THR A 7 -0.87 -6.64 -23.11
N ASN A 8 -1.70 -7.62 -22.79
CA ASN A 8 -2.14 -7.89 -21.43
C ASN A 8 -1.07 -8.62 -20.59
N VAL A 9 -0.22 -9.44 -21.24
CA VAL A 9 0.85 -10.20 -20.57
C VAL A 9 2.03 -9.29 -20.22
N TRP A 10 2.42 -8.39 -21.13
CA TRP A 10 3.51 -7.43 -20.88
C TRP A 10 3.24 -6.50 -19.69
N LYS A 11 1.98 -6.12 -19.44
CA LYS A 11 1.57 -5.34 -18.26
C LYS A 11 1.76 -6.08 -16.93
N ALA A 12 1.69 -7.41 -16.91
CA ALA A 12 1.86 -8.19 -15.69
C ALA A 12 3.34 -8.38 -15.32
N ILE A 13 4.23 -8.33 -16.32
CA ILE A 13 5.67 -8.61 -16.16
C ILE A 13 6.45 -7.34 -15.80
N SER A 14 5.96 -6.16 -16.16
CA SER A 14 6.64 -4.87 -15.92
C SER A 14 6.61 -4.38 -14.47
N GLY A 15 6.07 -5.17 -13.53
CA GLY A 15 5.88 -4.76 -12.15
C GLY A 15 4.54 -4.04 -11.91
N PRO A 16 4.39 -3.31 -10.80
CA PRO A 16 3.11 -2.68 -10.46
C PRO A 16 2.72 -1.60 -11.49
N LYS A 17 1.42 -1.44 -11.71
CA LYS A 17 0.86 -0.42 -12.62
C LYS A 17 1.31 1.01 -12.27
N TYR A 18 1.65 1.27 -11.01
CA TYR A 18 2.08 2.57 -10.48
C TYR A 18 3.33 2.40 -9.63
N ASP A 19 4.21 3.41 -9.63
CA ASP A 19 5.45 3.42 -8.85
C ASP A 19 5.26 3.77 -7.36
N GLY A 20 4.05 4.20 -6.98
CA GLY A 20 3.67 4.53 -5.61
C GLY A 20 4.19 5.87 -5.08
N LYS A 21 4.98 6.65 -5.84
CA LYS A 21 5.60 7.89 -5.35
C LYS A 21 4.58 8.98 -5.02
N TYR A 22 3.60 9.17 -5.90
CA TYR A 22 2.55 10.17 -5.70
C TYR A 22 1.71 9.87 -4.44
N LEU A 23 1.30 8.60 -4.26
CA LEU A 23 0.55 8.18 -3.08
C LEU A 23 1.37 8.40 -1.79
N HIS A 24 2.64 8.02 -1.78
CA HIS A 24 3.52 8.25 -0.62
C HIS A 24 3.68 9.74 -0.30
N LYS A 25 3.83 10.59 -1.32
CA LYS A 25 3.90 12.03 -1.13
C LYS A 25 2.59 12.58 -0.56
N LEU A 26 1.45 12.23 -1.14
CA LEU A 26 0.13 12.69 -0.71
C LEU A 26 -0.15 12.30 0.75
N VAL A 27 0.16 11.06 1.14
CA VAL A 27 -0.01 10.59 2.52
C VAL A 27 0.88 11.38 3.49
N ARG A 28 2.13 11.67 3.13
CA ARG A 28 3.05 12.50 3.94
C ARG A 28 2.58 13.95 4.05
N ASP A 29 2.08 14.53 2.96
CA ASP A 29 1.59 15.91 2.94
C ASP A 29 0.35 16.08 3.83
N ILE A 30 -0.54 15.07 3.86
CA ILE A 30 -1.77 15.07 4.68
C ILE A 30 -1.46 14.76 6.16
N LEU A 31 -0.72 13.68 6.44
CA LEU A 31 -0.52 13.18 7.81
C LEU A 31 0.70 13.77 8.52
N LYS A 32 1.64 14.37 7.78
CA LYS A 32 2.88 14.94 8.31
C LYS A 32 3.62 13.92 9.19
N ASP A 33 3.92 14.29 10.44
CA ASP A 33 4.62 13.45 11.42
C ASP A 33 3.67 12.71 12.37
N THR A 34 2.36 12.69 12.09
CA THR A 34 1.37 12.03 12.95
C THR A 34 1.62 10.52 13.04
N ARG A 35 1.58 9.99 14.27
CA ARG A 35 1.79 8.57 14.60
C ARG A 35 0.50 7.92 15.10
N LEU A 36 0.43 6.59 15.03
CA LEU A 36 -0.76 5.81 15.42
C LEU A 36 -1.25 6.09 16.85
N HIS A 37 -0.34 6.27 17.81
CA HIS A 37 -0.75 6.57 19.20
C HIS A 37 -1.40 7.96 19.37
N GLN A 38 -1.38 8.80 18.33
CA GLN A 38 -2.00 10.13 18.33
C GLN A 38 -3.40 10.12 17.71
N THR A 39 -3.90 8.96 17.25
CA THR A 39 -5.25 8.86 16.68
C THR A 39 -6.31 9.11 17.76
N LEU A 40 -7.33 9.93 17.45
CA LEU A 40 -8.41 10.27 18.39
C LEU A 40 -9.35 9.10 18.70
N THR A 41 -9.41 8.11 17.82
CA THR A 41 -10.23 6.90 17.98
C THR A 41 -9.37 5.67 17.75
N ASN A 42 -9.79 4.53 18.30
CA ASN A 42 -9.13 3.25 18.06
C ASN A 42 -9.18 2.89 16.57
N VAL A 43 -8.03 2.55 15.99
CA VAL A 43 -7.89 2.20 14.57
C VAL A 43 -7.15 0.86 14.44
N VAL A 44 -7.57 0.05 13.46
CA VAL A 44 -6.92 -1.22 13.10
C VAL A 44 -6.59 -1.18 11.61
N ILE A 45 -5.31 -1.29 11.26
CA ILE A 45 -4.82 -1.29 9.88
C ILE A 45 -4.12 -2.62 9.61
N PRO A 46 -4.79 -3.56 8.93
CA PRO A 46 -4.20 -4.85 8.57
C PRO A 46 -3.24 -4.69 7.38
N THR A 47 -2.10 -5.34 7.46
CA THR A 47 -1.09 -5.40 6.39
C THR A 47 -0.47 -6.80 6.34
N PHE A 48 0.36 -7.07 5.33
CA PHE A 48 1.11 -8.32 5.22
C PHE A 48 2.60 -8.02 5.04
N ASP A 49 3.45 -8.55 5.91
CA ASP A 49 4.89 -8.45 5.79
C ASP A 49 5.41 -9.57 4.88
N ILE A 50 5.70 -9.25 3.62
CA ILE A 50 6.18 -10.21 2.62
C ILE A 50 7.54 -10.80 3.02
N LYS A 51 8.39 -10.09 3.79
CA LYS A 51 9.69 -10.65 4.20
C LYS A 51 9.54 -11.73 5.26
N LYS A 52 8.54 -11.58 6.14
CA LYS A 52 8.24 -12.54 7.21
C LYS A 52 7.16 -13.54 6.84
N ILE A 53 6.48 -13.34 5.71
CA ILE A 53 5.35 -14.17 5.23
C ILE A 53 4.27 -14.29 6.32
N GLN A 54 3.93 -13.18 6.97
CA GLN A 54 2.91 -13.16 8.02
C GLN A 54 2.08 -11.86 8.01
N PRO A 55 0.82 -11.91 8.48
CA PRO A 55 0.04 -10.70 8.70
C PRO A 55 0.67 -9.84 9.81
N VAL A 56 0.60 -8.52 9.62
CA VAL A 56 1.01 -7.53 10.62
C VAL A 56 -0.10 -6.51 10.77
N ILE A 57 -0.50 -6.25 12.01
CA ILE A 57 -1.54 -5.28 12.34
C ILE A 57 -0.88 -4.06 12.96
N PHE A 58 -1.17 -2.89 12.39
CA PHE A 58 -0.93 -1.61 13.04
C PHE A 58 -2.19 -1.19 13.78
N SER A 59 -2.10 -1.05 15.10
CA SER A 59 -3.24 -0.73 15.96
C SER A 59 -2.90 0.43 16.89
N SER A 60 -3.90 1.25 17.22
CA SER A 60 -3.83 2.22 18.32
C SER A 60 -4.51 1.72 19.60
N TYR A 61 -5.01 0.49 19.61
CA TYR A 61 -5.52 -0.18 20.81
C TYR A 61 -4.39 -0.44 21.82
N GLN A 62 -4.65 -0.19 23.11
CA GLN A 62 -3.72 -0.47 24.22
C GLN A 62 -3.94 -1.87 24.80
#